data_AF-F7TAA9-F1
#
_entry.id   AF-F7TAA9-F1
#
_cell.length_a   1.000
_cell.length_b   1.000
_cell.length_c   1.000
_cell.angle_alpha   90.00
_cell.angle_beta   90.00
_cell.angle_gamma   90.00
#
_symmetry.space_group_name_H-M   'P 1'
#
loop_
_entity.id
_entity.type
_entity.pdbx_description
1 polymer ?
#
loop_
_entity_poly.entity_id
_entity_poly.type
_entity_poly.pdbx_seq_one_letter_code
_entity_poly.pdbx_strand_id
1 'polypeptide(L)'
;MAETNFFELFKATWAQNGTTDRISVAQYGTGWAYIGSLPPSVEQFNAVQQLTDQKLTWIYRHLEAVATLTGRALTAPGSDAISYAFQNLDASRLTAGTVPVERLPEKAPAMTVGAAAKWETPRNISISGGATAVAKPFDGSANLTLDVTSVSMSVATGILEPIHGGTGQNWIPPGNYLVGNGTATMTSKTPGQVFNDIGVPSAISDMAQRILYSPAFMGAPTAPTPAAGDRSARIATTAFVADNSLRKCSTRALPATDVGPVFIIEFGEIWSWVSTPSYTGYRSPNCGQIAYFATESAPPGWLKANGYLLLKTFYPGLFGVVGTKYGPGEANYFKLLDLRGEFIRGWDDGRGVDSGRAFGTAQSDAFQGHRHRFINGSGYIGSGTYGAGFSSNAVDDTKVLDAISDGVNGTPRTANETRPRNVALLACIKI
;
A
#
# COMPACT_ATOMS: atom_id res chain seq x y z
N MET A 1 67.06 -28.09 13.30
CA MET A 1 65.92 -28.97 13.00
C MET A 1 65.74 -28.95 11.50
N ALA A 2 65.53 -30.11 10.86
CA ALA A 2 65.39 -30.17 9.40
C ALA A 2 64.11 -29.46 8.94
N GLU A 3 64.14 -28.81 7.78
CA GLU A 3 62.95 -28.18 7.22
C GLU A 3 61.95 -29.25 6.76
N THR A 4 60.84 -29.37 7.49
CA THR A 4 59.73 -30.25 7.15
C THR A 4 59.07 -29.75 5.87
N ASN A 5 59.21 -30.47 4.76
CA ASN A 5 58.58 -30.06 3.51
C ASN A 5 57.03 -30.09 3.63
N PHE A 6 56.34 -29.38 2.75
CA PHE A 6 54.87 -29.24 2.77
C PHE A 6 54.16 -30.59 2.95
N PHE A 7 54.56 -31.64 2.22
CA PHE A 7 53.93 -32.96 2.30
C PHE A 7 54.23 -33.74 3.58
N GLU A 8 55.38 -33.51 4.23
CA GLU A 8 55.71 -34.16 5.51
C GLU A 8 54.87 -33.59 6.67
N LEU A 9 54.47 -32.30 6.62
CA LEU A 9 53.58 -31.70 7.63
C LEU A 9 52.20 -32.36 7.68
N PHE A 10 51.72 -32.94 6.58
CA PHE A 10 50.43 -33.66 6.50
C PHE A 10 50.53 -35.15 6.84
N LYS A 11 51.73 -35.69 7.14
CA LYS A 11 51.88 -37.03 7.71
C LYS A 11 51.79 -37.03 9.24
N ALA A 12 51.90 -35.86 9.88
CA ALA A 12 51.60 -35.70 11.29
C ALA A 12 50.11 -36.01 11.53
N THR A 13 49.80 -36.88 12.48
CA THR A 13 48.42 -37.24 12.83
C THR A 13 47.93 -36.31 13.95
N TRP A 14 46.94 -35.47 13.71
CA TRP A 14 46.60 -34.38 14.65
C TRP A 14 45.63 -34.81 15.76
N ALA A 15 44.97 -35.97 15.64
CA ALA A 15 44.19 -36.62 16.70
C ALA A 15 44.28 -38.15 16.60
N GLN A 16 44.50 -38.85 17.73
CA GLN A 16 44.82 -40.29 17.68
C GLN A 16 44.08 -41.21 18.68
N ASN A 17 43.30 -40.72 19.65
CA ASN A 17 42.54 -41.58 20.58
C ASN A 17 41.24 -40.92 21.06
N GLY A 18 40.12 -41.30 20.46
CA GLY A 18 38.77 -40.94 20.90
C GLY A 18 37.71 -41.80 20.21
N THR A 19 36.64 -42.16 20.93
CA THR A 19 35.48 -42.84 20.35
C THR A 19 34.75 -41.91 19.38
N THR A 20 34.54 -42.35 18.13
CA THR A 20 33.97 -41.53 17.07
C THR A 20 32.53 -41.88 16.76
N ASP A 21 31.62 -40.93 17.01
CA ASP A 21 30.29 -40.97 16.43
C ASP A 21 30.34 -40.57 14.96
N ARG A 22 29.68 -41.37 14.10
CA ARG A 22 29.58 -41.08 12.67
C ARG A 22 28.64 -39.90 12.44
N ILE A 23 29.19 -38.76 12.01
CA ILE A 23 28.38 -37.63 11.51
C ILE A 23 27.55 -38.13 10.31
N SER A 24 26.23 -38.03 10.42
CA SER A 24 25.30 -38.46 9.38
C SER A 24 25.19 -37.44 8.24
N VAL A 25 24.67 -37.87 7.09
CA VAL A 25 24.51 -37.00 5.90
C VAL A 25 23.61 -35.78 6.20
N ALA A 26 22.58 -35.95 7.04
CA ALA A 26 21.72 -34.84 7.46
C ALA A 26 22.49 -33.83 8.33
N GLN A 27 23.30 -34.31 9.27
CA GLN A 27 24.12 -33.48 10.17
C GLN A 27 25.22 -32.72 9.40
N TYR A 28 25.80 -33.37 8.38
CA TYR A 28 26.72 -32.73 7.44
C TYR A 28 26.04 -31.61 6.62
N GLY A 29 24.81 -31.86 6.13
CA GLY A 29 24.03 -30.88 5.38
C GLY A 29 23.64 -29.63 6.17
N THR A 30 23.49 -29.72 7.48
CA THR A 30 23.21 -28.58 8.38
C THR A 30 24.44 -27.69 8.68
N GLY A 31 25.65 -28.11 8.29
CA GLY A 31 26.87 -27.30 8.43
C GLY A 31 27.18 -26.87 9.87
N TRP A 32 27.79 -25.69 10.03
CA TRP A 32 28.20 -25.12 11.33
C TRP A 32 27.05 -24.98 12.34
N ALA A 33 25.80 -24.93 11.90
CA ALA A 33 24.63 -24.85 12.77
C ALA A 33 24.32 -26.16 13.53
N TYR A 34 24.91 -27.30 13.12
CA TYR A 34 24.78 -28.56 13.86
C TYR A 34 25.65 -28.63 15.12
N ILE A 35 26.67 -27.77 15.25
CA ILE A 35 27.54 -27.70 16.43
C ILE A 35 26.82 -26.94 17.55
N GLY A 36 25.79 -27.59 18.10
CA GLY A 36 24.78 -27.04 19.02
C GLY A 36 25.24 -26.85 20.46
N SER A 37 26.43 -26.27 20.68
CA SER A 37 26.81 -25.54 21.88
C SER A 37 28.16 -24.85 21.65
N LEU A 38 28.29 -23.60 22.11
CA LEU A 38 29.58 -22.89 22.10
C LEU A 38 30.35 -23.28 23.38
N PRO A 39 31.54 -23.91 23.33
CA PRO A 39 32.25 -24.49 22.17
C PRO A 39 31.94 -25.99 21.92
N PRO A 40 32.29 -26.55 20.73
CA PRO A 40 32.14 -27.98 20.44
C PRO A 40 32.78 -28.89 21.50
N SER A 41 32.21 -30.10 21.67
CA SER A 41 32.86 -31.13 22.48
C SER A 41 34.19 -31.56 21.85
N VAL A 42 35.14 -31.98 22.70
CA VAL A 42 36.48 -32.39 22.28
C VAL A 42 36.41 -33.56 21.29
N GLU A 43 35.45 -34.47 21.48
CA GLU A 43 35.17 -35.61 20.62
C GLU A 43 34.68 -35.18 19.24
N GLN A 44 33.78 -34.20 19.17
CA GLN A 44 33.27 -33.67 17.89
C GLN A 44 34.37 -32.94 17.11
N PHE A 45 35.18 -32.12 17.78
CA PHE A 45 36.32 -31.46 17.15
C PHE A 45 37.34 -32.48 16.63
N ASN A 46 37.71 -33.46 17.46
CA ASN A 46 38.63 -34.52 17.08
C ASN A 46 38.09 -35.37 15.91
N ALA A 47 36.79 -35.67 15.87
CA ALA A 47 36.18 -36.44 14.78
C ALA A 47 36.25 -35.70 13.43
N VAL A 48 36.04 -34.37 13.42
CA VAL A 48 36.16 -33.56 12.19
C VAL A 48 37.61 -33.47 11.71
N GLN A 49 38.57 -33.30 12.62
CA GLN A 49 39.99 -33.30 12.25
C GLN A 49 40.42 -34.68 11.74
N GLN A 50 40.08 -35.76 12.45
CA GLN A 50 40.42 -37.12 12.04
C GLN A 50 39.77 -37.51 10.70
N LEU A 51 38.54 -37.08 10.42
CA LEU A 51 37.90 -37.27 9.11
C LEU A 51 38.62 -36.50 8.00
N THR A 52 39.17 -35.32 8.31
CA THR A 52 39.97 -34.50 7.39
C THR A 52 41.32 -35.17 7.10
N ASP A 53 42.03 -35.63 8.14
CA ASP A 53 43.27 -36.41 8.04
C ASP A 53 43.05 -37.70 7.21
N GLN A 54 41.95 -38.43 7.43
CA GLN A 54 41.61 -39.62 6.66
C GLN A 54 41.35 -39.33 5.17
N LYS A 55 40.63 -38.24 4.86
CA LYS A 55 40.38 -37.81 3.48
C LYS A 55 41.67 -37.41 2.77
N LEU A 56 42.51 -36.60 3.41
CA LEU A 56 43.81 -36.19 2.88
C LEU A 56 44.71 -37.43 2.66
N THR A 57 44.80 -38.32 3.65
CA THR A 57 45.54 -39.59 3.55
C THR A 57 45.05 -40.44 2.38
N TRP A 58 43.73 -40.57 2.17
CA TRP A 58 43.18 -41.31 1.03
C TRP A 58 43.59 -40.69 -0.30
N ILE A 59 43.46 -39.37 -0.47
CA ILE A 59 43.85 -38.65 -1.70
C ILE A 59 45.36 -38.83 -1.96
N TYR A 60 46.21 -38.63 -0.95
CA TYR A 60 47.65 -38.74 -1.11
C TYR A 60 48.12 -40.17 -1.39
N ARG A 61 47.51 -41.21 -0.81
CA ARG A 61 47.81 -42.61 -1.19
C ARG A 61 47.50 -42.91 -2.67
N HIS A 62 46.45 -42.32 -3.23
CA HIS A 62 46.14 -42.50 -4.65
C HIS A 62 47.11 -41.71 -5.55
N LEU A 63 47.49 -40.50 -5.13
CA LEU A 63 48.52 -39.71 -5.80
C LEU A 63 49.90 -40.39 -5.78
N GLU A 64 50.31 -40.96 -4.65
CA GLU A 64 51.54 -41.74 -4.49
C GLU A 64 51.52 -43.04 -5.32
N ALA A 65 50.36 -43.72 -5.39
CA ALA A 65 50.19 -44.88 -6.27
C ALA A 65 50.36 -44.50 -7.75
N VAL A 66 49.79 -43.37 -8.20
CA VAL A 66 49.97 -42.85 -9.57
C VAL A 66 51.42 -42.45 -9.83
N ALA A 67 52.07 -41.76 -8.89
CA ALA A 67 53.49 -41.39 -8.96
C ALA A 67 54.40 -42.63 -9.11
N THR A 68 54.10 -43.67 -8.33
CA THR A 68 54.81 -44.96 -8.37
C THR A 68 54.59 -45.68 -9.70
N LEU A 69 53.34 -45.78 -10.17
CA LEU A 69 52.98 -46.47 -11.41
C LEU A 69 53.57 -45.80 -12.66
N THR A 70 53.75 -44.47 -12.61
CA THR A 70 54.31 -43.67 -13.71
C THR A 70 55.81 -43.42 -13.60
N GLY A 71 56.44 -43.80 -12.48
CA GLY A 71 57.86 -43.55 -12.21
C GLY A 71 58.22 -42.07 -12.01
N ARG A 72 57.25 -41.16 -11.84
CA ARG A 72 57.48 -39.72 -11.64
C ARG A 72 57.08 -39.31 -10.23
N ALA A 73 58.03 -38.79 -9.46
CA ALA A 73 57.78 -38.30 -8.11
C ALA A 73 56.92 -37.02 -8.10
N LEU A 74 56.07 -36.87 -7.09
CA LEU A 74 55.35 -35.64 -6.82
C LEU A 74 56.26 -34.66 -6.07
N THR A 75 56.41 -33.45 -6.59
CA THR A 75 57.25 -32.41 -5.98
C THR A 75 56.47 -31.11 -5.81
N ALA A 76 56.83 -30.29 -4.83
CA ALA A 76 56.12 -29.06 -4.50
C ALA A 76 55.97 -28.07 -5.69
N PRO A 77 56.92 -27.96 -6.65
CA PRO A 77 56.76 -27.08 -7.81
C PRO A 77 56.03 -27.69 -9.02
N GLY A 78 55.67 -28.98 -9.02
CA GLY A 78 55.14 -29.63 -10.23
C GLY A 78 54.34 -30.92 -10.02
N SER A 79 53.07 -30.89 -10.43
CA SER A 79 52.09 -32.00 -10.41
C SER A 79 52.24 -32.98 -11.59
N ASP A 80 53.46 -33.20 -12.04
CA ASP A 80 53.79 -33.76 -13.36
C ASP A 80 53.33 -35.22 -13.57
N ALA A 81 53.31 -36.02 -12.50
CA ALA A 81 52.84 -37.42 -12.54
C ALA A 81 51.36 -37.56 -12.94
N ILE A 82 50.50 -36.61 -12.54
CA ILE A 82 49.05 -36.67 -12.80
C ILE A 82 48.78 -36.39 -14.28
N SER A 83 49.38 -35.33 -14.84
CA SER A 83 49.28 -35.01 -16.27
C SER A 83 49.83 -36.14 -17.14
N TYR A 84 50.97 -36.72 -16.76
CA TYR A 84 51.54 -37.86 -17.48
C TYR A 84 50.62 -39.09 -17.46
N ALA A 85 49.99 -39.40 -16.32
CA ALA A 85 49.03 -40.50 -16.20
C ALA A 85 47.79 -40.30 -17.10
N PHE A 86 47.23 -39.08 -17.16
CA PHE A 86 46.10 -38.78 -18.04
C PHE A 86 46.46 -38.83 -19.53
N GLN A 87 47.67 -38.43 -19.91
CA GLN A 87 48.13 -38.45 -21.30
C GLN A 87 48.47 -39.87 -21.81
N ASN A 88 48.81 -40.80 -20.90
CA ASN A 88 49.24 -42.17 -21.22
C ASN A 88 48.25 -43.22 -20.69
N LEU A 89 46.97 -42.88 -20.62
CA LEU A 89 45.88 -43.79 -20.26
C LEU A 89 45.74 -44.91 -21.31
N ASP A 90 46.03 -46.15 -20.91
CA ASP A 90 45.82 -47.33 -21.73
C ASP A 90 44.32 -47.60 -21.92
N ALA A 91 43.80 -47.14 -23.06
CA ALA A 91 42.39 -47.29 -23.43
C ALA A 91 41.93 -48.75 -23.55
N SER A 92 42.85 -49.72 -23.71
CA SER A 92 42.48 -51.15 -23.78
C SER A 92 41.98 -51.72 -22.45
N ARG A 93 42.16 -50.98 -21.34
CA ARG A 93 41.74 -51.37 -19.98
C ARG A 93 40.49 -50.62 -19.51
N LEU A 94 39.86 -49.83 -20.37
CA LEU A 94 38.56 -49.19 -20.09
C LEU A 94 37.45 -50.25 -20.13
N THR A 95 36.87 -50.56 -18.98
CA THR A 95 35.61 -51.32 -18.90
C THR A 95 34.49 -50.51 -19.55
N ALA A 96 33.66 -51.16 -20.37
CA ALA A 96 32.64 -50.50 -21.19
C ALA A 96 31.73 -49.56 -20.38
N GLY A 97 31.80 -48.26 -20.68
CA GLY A 97 31.03 -47.19 -20.03
C GLY A 97 31.24 -45.86 -20.73
N THR A 98 30.21 -45.03 -20.79
CA THR A 98 30.20 -43.80 -21.60
C THR A 98 31.02 -42.69 -20.96
N VAL A 99 32.05 -42.20 -21.65
CA VAL A 99 32.79 -40.99 -21.26
C VAL A 99 32.07 -39.76 -21.83
N PRO A 100 31.72 -38.73 -21.02
CA PRO A 100 31.14 -37.49 -21.52
C PRO A 100 32.08 -36.77 -22.51
N VAL A 101 31.53 -36.38 -23.67
CA VAL A 101 32.28 -35.83 -24.82
C VAL A 101 33.00 -34.51 -24.50
N GLU A 102 32.55 -33.78 -23.47
CA GLU A 102 33.08 -32.48 -23.02
C GLU A 102 34.52 -32.51 -22.47
N ARG A 103 35.16 -33.69 -22.39
CA ARG A 103 36.55 -33.84 -21.89
C ARG A 103 37.56 -34.35 -22.94
N LEU A 104 37.18 -34.41 -24.21
CA LEU A 104 38.09 -34.78 -25.31
C LEU A 104 38.63 -33.53 -26.04
N PRO A 105 39.96 -33.27 -26.02
CA PRO A 105 40.55 -32.32 -26.95
C PRO A 105 40.44 -32.84 -28.39
N GLU A 106 40.50 -31.93 -29.37
CA GLU A 106 40.05 -32.17 -30.73
C GLU A 106 40.66 -33.40 -31.44
N LYS A 107 39.77 -34.20 -32.04
CA LYS A 107 40.00 -34.98 -33.28
C LYS A 107 40.99 -36.17 -33.21
N ALA A 108 40.51 -37.30 -32.67
CA ALA A 108 41.08 -38.62 -32.97
C ALA A 108 40.36 -39.29 -34.18
N PRO A 109 41.07 -39.72 -35.24
CA PRO A 109 40.44 -40.36 -36.40
C PRO A 109 40.11 -41.84 -36.16
N ALA A 110 38.82 -42.16 -36.29
CA ALA A 110 38.19 -43.47 -36.56
C ALA A 110 38.95 -44.77 -36.22
N MET A 111 38.42 -45.54 -35.25
CA MET A 111 38.55 -47.00 -35.20
C MET A 111 37.20 -47.64 -35.49
N THR A 112 37.12 -48.46 -36.55
CA THR A 112 35.88 -49.11 -37.01
C THR A 112 35.91 -50.60 -36.68
N VAL A 113 34.86 -51.11 -36.04
CA VAL A 113 34.68 -52.56 -35.83
C VAL A 113 34.32 -53.22 -37.16
N GLY A 114 35.00 -54.31 -37.51
CA GLY A 114 34.79 -55.02 -38.78
C GLY A 114 33.37 -55.58 -38.92
N ALA A 115 32.68 -55.19 -40.01
CA ALA A 115 31.35 -55.69 -40.33
C ALA A 115 31.38 -57.16 -40.79
N ALA A 116 30.25 -57.87 -40.63
CA ALA A 116 30.07 -59.22 -41.17
C ALA A 116 30.26 -59.24 -42.70
N ALA A 117 30.91 -60.28 -43.21
CA ALA A 117 31.23 -60.39 -44.63
C ALA A 117 29.97 -60.56 -45.50
N LYS A 118 29.98 -59.90 -46.66
CA LYS A 118 28.92 -60.00 -47.69
C LYS A 118 28.73 -61.43 -48.17
N TRP A 119 27.51 -61.77 -48.58
CA TRP A 119 27.25 -63.00 -49.34
C TRP A 119 27.88 -62.90 -50.74
N GLU A 120 28.63 -63.92 -51.14
CA GLU A 120 29.42 -63.97 -52.38
C GLU A 120 28.57 -63.95 -53.67
N THR A 121 27.27 -64.20 -53.57
CA THR A 121 26.32 -64.00 -54.68
C THR A 121 25.01 -63.44 -54.14
N PRO A 122 24.58 -62.23 -54.55
CA PRO A 122 23.32 -61.66 -54.12
C PRO A 122 22.12 -62.57 -54.38
N ARG A 123 21.08 -62.44 -53.57
CA ARG A 123 19.78 -63.09 -53.76
C ARG A 123 18.69 -62.03 -53.82
N ASN A 124 17.73 -62.20 -54.72
CA ASN A 124 16.55 -61.34 -54.76
C ASN A 124 15.54 -61.82 -53.72
N ILE A 125 15.05 -60.90 -52.90
CA ILE A 125 13.96 -61.14 -51.96
C ILE A 125 12.76 -60.31 -52.43
N SER A 126 11.59 -60.96 -52.49
CA SER A 126 10.31 -60.36 -52.86
C SER A 126 9.17 -60.92 -52.00
N ILE A 127 8.07 -60.17 -51.95
CA ILE A 127 6.82 -60.56 -51.29
C ILE A 127 5.76 -60.67 -52.39
N SER A 128 4.97 -61.74 -52.37
CA SER A 128 3.85 -61.96 -53.28
C SER A 128 2.58 -62.34 -52.51
N GLY A 129 1.42 -61.92 -53.03
CA GLY A 129 0.11 -62.12 -52.41
C GLY A 129 -0.63 -60.80 -52.19
N GLY A 130 -1.27 -60.65 -51.03
CA GLY A 130 -2.06 -59.46 -50.67
C GLY A 130 -1.28 -58.15 -50.53
N ALA A 131 0.05 -58.18 -50.67
CA ALA A 131 0.90 -57.01 -50.81
C ALA A 131 1.93 -57.28 -51.93
N THR A 132 2.25 -56.24 -52.70
CA THR A 132 3.26 -56.30 -53.78
C THR A 132 4.41 -55.37 -53.43
N ALA A 133 5.64 -55.88 -53.55
CA ALA A 133 6.87 -55.11 -53.38
C ALA A 133 7.82 -55.38 -54.55
N VAL A 134 8.62 -54.39 -54.93
CA VAL A 134 9.64 -54.56 -55.97
C VAL A 134 10.77 -55.44 -55.42
N ALA A 135 11.20 -56.46 -56.17
CA ALA A 135 12.30 -57.32 -55.77
C ALA A 135 13.60 -56.50 -55.59
N LYS A 136 14.28 -56.69 -54.46
CA LYS A 136 15.56 -56.03 -54.15
C LYS A 136 16.66 -57.09 -53.96
N PRO A 137 17.89 -56.84 -54.44
CA PRO A 137 19.03 -57.70 -54.16
C PRO A 137 19.48 -57.52 -52.71
N PHE A 138 19.77 -58.62 -52.02
CA PHE A 138 20.33 -58.65 -50.68
C PHE A 138 21.64 -59.43 -50.66
N ASP A 139 22.66 -58.83 -50.02
CA ASP A 139 24.01 -59.38 -49.85
C ASP A 139 24.52 -59.29 -48.40
N GLY A 140 23.68 -58.86 -47.45
CA GLY A 140 24.04 -58.68 -46.05
C GLY A 140 24.78 -57.37 -45.70
N SER A 141 25.08 -56.49 -46.67
CA SER A 141 25.87 -55.27 -46.40
C SER A 141 25.10 -54.09 -45.78
N ALA A 142 23.77 -54.15 -45.78
CA ALA A 142 22.90 -53.14 -45.19
C ALA A 142 21.56 -53.78 -44.81
N ASN A 143 20.75 -53.07 -44.02
CA ASN A 143 19.36 -53.47 -43.77
C ASN A 143 18.56 -53.51 -45.09
N LEU A 144 17.79 -54.57 -45.29
CA LEU A 144 16.93 -54.72 -46.46
C LEU A 144 15.61 -53.97 -46.28
N THR A 145 15.43 -52.87 -47.00
CA THR A 145 14.14 -52.18 -47.12
C THR A 145 13.39 -52.69 -48.35
N LEU A 146 12.21 -53.29 -48.15
CA LEU A 146 11.30 -53.69 -49.22
C LEU A 146 10.17 -52.66 -49.32
N ASP A 147 10.23 -51.83 -50.36
CA ASP A 147 9.21 -50.83 -50.64
C ASP A 147 7.92 -51.53 -51.12
N VAL A 148 6.93 -51.63 -50.24
CA VAL A 148 5.59 -52.16 -50.57
C VAL A 148 4.87 -51.10 -51.41
N THR A 149 4.70 -51.37 -52.71
CA THR A 149 4.12 -50.41 -53.67
C THR A 149 2.60 -50.51 -53.73
N SER A 150 2.01 -51.63 -53.30
CA SER A 150 0.57 -51.77 -53.13
C SER A 150 0.23 -52.83 -52.07
N VAL A 151 -0.88 -52.60 -51.36
CA VAL A 151 -1.55 -53.60 -50.52
C VAL A 151 -2.96 -53.75 -51.07
N SER A 152 -3.36 -54.98 -51.38
CA SER A 152 -4.69 -55.26 -51.93
C SER A 152 -5.73 -55.24 -50.81
N MET A 153 -6.59 -54.23 -50.81
CA MET A 153 -7.73 -54.15 -49.89
C MET A 153 -8.73 -55.31 -50.04
N SER A 154 -8.65 -56.09 -51.12
CA SER A 154 -9.54 -57.25 -51.37
C SER A 154 -9.39 -58.42 -50.39
N VAL A 155 -8.35 -58.42 -49.55
CA VAL A 155 -8.09 -59.47 -48.54
C VAL A 155 -8.11 -58.95 -47.11
N ALA A 156 -8.47 -57.69 -46.88
CA ALA A 156 -8.59 -57.11 -45.55
C ALA A 156 -9.82 -57.66 -44.82
N THR A 157 -9.63 -58.38 -43.72
CA THR A 157 -10.69 -58.90 -42.85
C THR A 157 -10.57 -58.30 -41.45
N GLY A 158 -11.57 -57.51 -41.05
CA GLY A 158 -11.60 -56.79 -39.77
C GLY A 158 -12.03 -55.33 -39.93
N ILE A 159 -12.50 -54.72 -38.84
CA ILE A 159 -12.78 -53.29 -38.77
C ILE A 159 -11.47 -52.55 -38.52
N LEU A 160 -11.12 -51.59 -39.39
CA LEU A 160 -10.00 -50.67 -39.16
C LEU A 160 -10.50 -49.49 -38.32
N GLU A 161 -9.88 -49.24 -37.17
CA GLU A 161 -10.20 -48.04 -36.39
C GLU A 161 -9.71 -46.75 -37.08
N PRO A 162 -10.53 -45.68 -37.12
CA PRO A 162 -10.29 -44.53 -37.97
C PRO A 162 -9.26 -43.54 -37.38
N ILE A 163 -7.97 -43.86 -37.47
CA ILE A 163 -6.89 -42.94 -37.04
C ILE A 163 -6.59 -41.83 -38.08
N HIS A 164 -7.07 -41.95 -39.33
CA HIS A 164 -6.93 -40.92 -40.37
C HIS A 164 -8.26 -40.51 -41.03
N GLY A 165 -9.31 -40.34 -40.22
CA GLY A 165 -10.56 -39.68 -40.63
C GLY A 165 -10.39 -38.17 -40.78
N GLY A 166 -9.61 -37.72 -41.77
CA GLY A 166 -9.47 -36.29 -42.08
C GLY A 166 -10.79 -35.67 -42.50
N THR A 167 -11.33 -34.76 -41.70
CA THR A 167 -12.67 -34.16 -41.85
C THR A 167 -12.83 -33.20 -43.05
N GLY A 168 -11.81 -33.08 -43.91
CA GLY A 168 -11.72 -32.10 -45.00
C GLY A 168 -11.58 -30.64 -44.55
N GLN A 169 -11.54 -30.38 -43.23
CA GLN A 169 -11.44 -29.05 -42.64
C GLN A 169 -10.05 -28.90 -41.98
N ASN A 170 -9.14 -28.19 -42.66
CA ASN A 170 -7.77 -27.96 -42.17
C ASN A 170 -7.70 -27.02 -40.94
N TRP A 171 -8.79 -26.35 -40.60
CA TRP A 171 -8.86 -25.41 -39.48
C TRP A 171 -10.30 -25.22 -38.99
N ILE A 172 -10.46 -25.00 -37.68
CA ILE A 172 -11.72 -24.67 -37.02
C ILE A 172 -11.47 -23.38 -36.22
N PRO A 173 -12.26 -22.30 -36.40
CA PRO A 173 -12.15 -21.11 -35.57
C PRO A 173 -12.28 -21.45 -34.07
N PRO A 174 -11.44 -20.88 -33.18
CA PRO A 174 -11.61 -21.05 -31.74
C PRO A 174 -13.03 -20.64 -31.30
N GLY A 175 -13.72 -21.54 -30.59
CA GLY A 175 -15.11 -21.34 -30.15
C GLY A 175 -16.19 -21.88 -31.11
N ASN A 176 -15.82 -22.37 -32.31
CA ASN A 176 -16.74 -23.10 -33.18
C ASN A 176 -16.76 -24.61 -32.87
N TYR A 177 -17.83 -25.27 -33.30
CA TYR A 177 -18.03 -26.72 -33.21
C TYR A 177 -18.00 -27.36 -34.60
N LEU A 178 -17.52 -28.60 -34.69
CA LEU A 178 -17.75 -29.45 -35.86
C LEU A 178 -19.11 -30.12 -35.75
N VAL A 179 -19.89 -30.08 -36.82
CA VAL A 179 -21.12 -30.89 -36.96
C VAL A 179 -21.14 -31.60 -38.31
N GLY A 180 -21.75 -32.79 -38.36
CA GLY A 180 -22.01 -33.49 -39.61
C GLY A 180 -23.12 -32.80 -40.40
N ASN A 181 -22.99 -32.70 -41.72
CA ASN A 181 -23.99 -32.05 -42.58
C ASN A 181 -24.98 -33.02 -43.25
N GLY A 182 -25.00 -34.29 -42.83
CA GLY A 182 -25.83 -35.35 -43.43
C GLY A 182 -25.20 -36.05 -44.65
N THR A 183 -24.13 -35.49 -45.22
CA THR A 183 -23.19 -36.22 -46.08
C THR A 183 -21.96 -36.64 -45.25
N ALA A 184 -21.04 -37.41 -45.84
CA ALA A 184 -19.80 -37.85 -45.17
C ALA A 184 -18.76 -36.72 -44.96
N THR A 185 -19.20 -35.45 -44.87
CA THR A 185 -18.35 -34.28 -44.63
C THR A 185 -18.80 -33.52 -43.38
N MET A 186 -17.83 -32.95 -42.67
CA MET A 186 -18.07 -32.13 -41.47
C MET A 186 -18.01 -30.65 -41.82
N THR A 187 -18.77 -29.82 -41.12
CA THR A 187 -18.79 -28.36 -41.30
C THR A 187 -18.59 -27.68 -39.95
N SER A 188 -17.78 -26.62 -39.93
CA SER A 188 -17.62 -25.74 -38.77
C SER A 188 -18.84 -24.83 -38.61
N LYS A 189 -19.45 -24.81 -37.42
CA LYS A 189 -20.57 -23.92 -37.06
C LYS A 189 -20.27 -23.15 -35.78
N THR A 190 -20.76 -21.91 -35.71
CA THR A 190 -20.68 -21.11 -34.48
C THR A 190 -21.64 -21.65 -33.41
N PRO A 191 -21.46 -21.32 -32.12
CA PRO A 191 -22.37 -21.76 -31.05
C PRO A 191 -23.84 -21.44 -31.36
N GLY A 192 -24.12 -20.23 -31.86
CA GLY A 192 -25.49 -19.82 -32.22
C GLY A 192 -26.11 -20.63 -33.37
N GLN A 193 -25.30 -21.07 -34.35
CA GLN A 193 -25.77 -21.93 -35.43
C GLN A 193 -26.11 -23.34 -34.91
N VAL A 194 -25.30 -23.89 -34.00
CA VAL A 194 -25.57 -25.19 -33.37
C VAL A 194 -26.83 -25.14 -32.51
N PHE A 195 -27.06 -24.05 -31.75
CA PHE A 195 -28.31 -23.88 -30.99
C PHE A 195 -29.55 -23.82 -31.88
N ASN A 196 -29.44 -23.21 -33.07
CA ASN A 196 -30.52 -23.21 -34.07
C ASN A 196 -30.77 -24.62 -34.64
N ASP A 197 -29.72 -25.40 -34.93
CA ASP A 197 -29.85 -26.78 -35.43
C ASP A 197 -30.55 -27.71 -34.42
N ILE A 198 -30.26 -27.54 -33.12
CA ILE A 198 -30.85 -28.33 -32.03
C ILE A 198 -32.35 -27.98 -31.80
N GLY A 199 -32.87 -26.97 -32.50
CA GLY A 199 -34.28 -26.56 -32.38
C GLY A 199 -34.62 -25.94 -31.04
N VAL A 200 -33.62 -25.40 -30.32
CA VAL A 200 -33.82 -24.75 -29.02
C VAL A 200 -34.72 -23.53 -29.22
N PRO A 201 -35.88 -23.42 -28.53
CA PRO A 201 -36.76 -22.27 -28.64
C PRO A 201 -36.01 -20.96 -28.41
N SER A 202 -36.31 -19.94 -29.22
CA SER A 202 -35.61 -18.64 -29.23
C SER A 202 -35.50 -17.98 -27.85
N ALA A 203 -36.46 -18.21 -26.95
CA ALA A 203 -36.43 -17.75 -25.56
C ALA A 203 -35.25 -18.34 -24.74
N ILE A 204 -34.87 -19.60 -24.96
CA ILE A 204 -33.74 -20.23 -24.28
C ILE A 204 -32.42 -19.76 -24.91
N SER A 205 -32.41 -19.47 -26.21
CA SER A 205 -31.26 -18.82 -26.88
C SER A 205 -31.00 -17.43 -26.29
N ASP A 206 -32.04 -16.59 -26.12
CA ASP A 206 -31.89 -15.28 -25.46
C ASP A 206 -31.45 -15.42 -23.99
N MET A 207 -32.01 -16.37 -23.22
CA MET A 207 -31.54 -16.63 -21.85
C MET A 207 -30.08 -17.11 -21.78
N ALA A 208 -29.66 -18.01 -22.67
CA ALA A 208 -28.28 -18.48 -22.73
C ALA A 208 -27.32 -17.35 -23.14
N GLN A 209 -27.69 -16.53 -24.13
CA GLN A 209 -26.98 -15.31 -24.52
C GLN A 209 -26.90 -14.33 -23.34
N ARG A 210 -28.00 -14.07 -22.64
CA ARG A 210 -28.04 -13.21 -21.43
C ARG A 210 -27.21 -13.71 -20.26
N ILE A 211 -26.93 -15.02 -20.18
CA ILE A 211 -26.05 -15.61 -19.17
C ILE A 211 -24.59 -15.53 -19.62
N LEU A 212 -24.29 -15.79 -20.90
CA LEU A 212 -22.95 -15.69 -21.49
C LEU A 212 -22.45 -14.23 -21.61
N TYR A 213 -23.37 -13.31 -21.87
CA TYR A 213 -23.16 -11.85 -21.89
C TYR A 213 -23.68 -11.16 -20.64
N SER A 214 -24.04 -11.92 -19.59
CA SER A 214 -24.23 -11.34 -18.27
C SER A 214 -22.88 -10.72 -17.90
N PRO A 215 -22.80 -9.41 -17.59
CA PRO A 215 -21.52 -8.78 -17.35
C PRO A 215 -20.86 -9.46 -16.16
N ALA A 216 -19.82 -10.25 -16.44
CA ALA A 216 -18.98 -10.79 -15.40
C ALA A 216 -18.41 -9.59 -14.64
N PHE A 217 -18.76 -9.46 -13.35
CA PHE A 217 -18.17 -8.48 -12.44
C PHE A 217 -16.72 -8.90 -12.08
N MET A 218 -15.93 -9.22 -13.11
CA MET A 218 -14.53 -9.61 -13.08
C MET A 218 -13.72 -8.45 -13.65
N GLY A 219 -12.85 -7.87 -12.84
CA GLY A 219 -12.19 -6.60 -13.14
C GLY A 219 -12.98 -5.40 -12.60
N ALA A 220 -12.73 -4.21 -13.16
CA ALA A 220 -13.40 -2.97 -12.76
C ALA A 220 -14.60 -2.68 -13.71
N PRO A 221 -15.85 -2.93 -13.27
CA PRO A 221 -17.02 -2.69 -14.12
C PRO A 221 -17.20 -1.19 -14.41
N THR A 222 -17.44 -0.84 -15.67
CA THR A 222 -17.70 0.54 -16.10
C THR A 222 -19.20 0.79 -16.23
N ALA A 223 -19.66 1.94 -15.75
CA ALA A 223 -21.03 2.41 -15.92
C ALA A 223 -21.03 3.95 -16.03
N PRO A 224 -21.99 4.57 -16.74
CA PRO A 224 -22.14 6.02 -16.74
C PRO A 224 -22.44 6.54 -15.34
N THR A 225 -21.68 7.52 -14.86
CA THR A 225 -21.95 8.21 -13.58
C THR A 225 -23.27 8.98 -13.68
N PRO A 226 -24.29 8.69 -12.84
CA PRO A 226 -25.52 9.47 -12.80
C PRO A 226 -25.27 10.92 -12.35
N ALA A 227 -26.21 11.82 -12.64
CA ALA A 227 -26.13 13.20 -12.18
C ALA A 227 -26.33 13.29 -10.65
N ALA A 228 -25.72 14.28 -9.99
CA ALA A 228 -25.92 14.53 -8.56
C ALA A 228 -27.42 14.69 -8.23
N GLY A 229 -27.89 14.02 -7.18
CA GLY A 229 -29.29 13.98 -6.77
C GLY A 229 -30.20 12.98 -7.51
N ASP A 230 -29.69 12.21 -8.48
CA ASP A 230 -30.44 11.10 -9.11
C ASP A 230 -30.89 10.08 -8.05
N ARG A 231 -32.17 9.68 -8.11
CA ARG A 231 -32.83 8.74 -7.19
C ARG A 231 -33.48 7.56 -7.93
N SER A 232 -33.10 7.33 -9.18
CA SER A 232 -33.56 6.21 -10.00
C SER A 232 -32.91 4.88 -9.57
N ALA A 233 -33.41 3.76 -10.11
CA ALA A 233 -32.86 2.43 -9.90
C ALA A 233 -31.59 2.13 -10.73
N ARG A 234 -30.85 3.16 -11.16
CA ARG A 234 -29.58 3.02 -11.90
C ARG A 234 -28.45 2.60 -10.96
N ILE A 235 -27.42 1.97 -11.53
CA ILE A 235 -26.21 1.62 -10.78
C ILE A 235 -25.48 2.92 -10.36
N ALA A 236 -25.24 3.06 -9.06
CA ALA A 236 -24.40 4.13 -8.51
C ALA A 236 -22.92 3.83 -8.78
N THR A 237 -22.23 4.70 -9.52
CA THR A 237 -20.76 4.61 -9.67
C THR A 237 -20.07 5.11 -8.41
N THR A 238 -18.80 4.74 -8.22
CA THR A 238 -17.97 5.25 -7.11
C THR A 238 -17.85 6.79 -7.15
N ALA A 239 -17.79 7.38 -8.34
CA ALA A 239 -17.84 8.83 -8.52
C ALA A 239 -19.17 9.44 -8.03
N PHE A 240 -20.31 8.87 -8.44
CA PHE A 240 -21.63 9.32 -7.96
C PHE A 240 -21.74 9.23 -6.43
N VAL A 241 -21.29 8.13 -5.82
CA VAL A 241 -21.31 7.98 -4.36
C VAL A 241 -20.41 9.01 -3.68
N ALA A 242 -19.21 9.27 -4.22
CA ALA A 242 -18.31 10.28 -3.69
C ALA A 242 -18.92 11.69 -3.76
N ASP A 243 -19.52 12.07 -4.88
CA ASP A 243 -20.06 13.41 -5.11
C ASP A 243 -21.43 13.65 -4.46
N ASN A 244 -22.21 12.60 -4.15
CA ASN A 244 -23.44 12.72 -3.35
C ASN A 244 -23.21 12.53 -1.84
N SER A 245 -21.97 12.25 -1.41
CA SER A 245 -21.62 12.17 0.01
C SER A 245 -21.13 13.52 0.54
N LEU A 246 -21.57 13.88 1.75
CA LEU A 246 -21.05 15.08 2.42
C LEU A 246 -19.57 14.84 2.78
N ARG A 247 -18.67 15.53 2.07
CA ARG A 247 -17.22 15.37 2.21
C ARG A 247 -16.79 15.72 3.63
N LYS A 248 -16.07 14.80 4.30
CA LYS A 248 -15.51 15.01 5.64
C LYS A 248 -14.10 15.56 5.52
N CYS A 249 -13.83 16.71 6.13
CA CYS A 249 -12.56 17.41 6.04
C CYS A 249 -12.01 17.74 7.43
N SER A 250 -10.69 17.85 7.52
CA SER A 250 -10.00 18.49 8.65
C SER A 250 -9.81 19.98 8.33
N THR A 251 -9.86 20.83 9.35
CA THR A 251 -9.43 22.24 9.24
C THR A 251 -8.01 22.43 8.68
N ARG A 252 -7.13 21.43 8.84
CA ARG A 252 -5.76 21.43 8.30
C ARG A 252 -5.65 20.96 6.85
N ALA A 253 -6.75 20.43 6.29
CA ALA A 253 -6.81 19.84 4.95
C ALA A 253 -8.14 20.21 4.26
N LEU A 254 -8.46 21.50 4.27
CA LEU A 254 -9.62 22.04 3.55
C LEU A 254 -9.35 22.03 2.02
N PRO A 255 -10.37 21.77 1.18
CA PRO A 255 -10.21 21.86 -0.27
C PRO A 255 -9.87 23.29 -0.71
N ALA A 256 -8.97 23.42 -1.69
CA ALA A 256 -8.54 24.71 -2.25
C ALA A 256 -9.52 25.30 -3.29
N THR A 257 -10.61 24.61 -3.58
CA THR A 257 -11.66 24.98 -4.54
C THR A 257 -13.03 24.63 -3.97
N ASP A 258 -14.08 25.29 -4.44
CA ASP A 258 -15.45 24.92 -4.09
C ASP A 258 -15.77 23.49 -4.56
N VAL A 259 -16.12 22.62 -3.62
CA VAL A 259 -16.61 21.25 -3.83
C VAL A 259 -17.97 21.04 -3.14
N GLY A 260 -18.71 22.13 -2.91
CA GLY A 260 -19.93 22.13 -2.11
C GLY A 260 -19.66 22.13 -0.60
N PRO A 261 -20.69 22.02 0.26
CA PRO A 261 -20.51 22.00 1.71
C PRO A 261 -19.65 20.84 2.20
N VAL A 262 -18.88 21.05 3.26
CA VAL A 262 -18.00 20.04 3.88
C VAL A 262 -18.28 19.90 5.36
N PHE A 263 -18.19 18.68 5.90
CA PHE A 263 -18.29 18.42 7.34
C PHE A 263 -16.92 18.48 8.00
N ILE A 264 -16.74 19.40 8.95
CA ILE A 264 -15.50 19.58 9.70
C ILE A 264 -15.48 18.66 10.91
N ILE A 265 -14.57 17.68 10.86
CA ILE A 265 -14.51 16.59 11.84
C ILE A 265 -14.14 17.08 13.25
N GLU A 266 -13.33 18.13 13.37
CA GLU A 266 -12.91 18.67 14.67
C GLU A 266 -14.03 19.42 15.40
N PHE A 267 -15.01 19.96 14.67
CA PHE A 267 -16.04 20.86 15.23
C PHE A 267 -17.46 20.29 15.16
N GLY A 268 -17.66 19.18 14.43
CA GLY A 268 -18.99 18.58 14.25
C GLY A 268 -19.94 19.44 13.42
N GLU A 269 -19.41 20.27 12.53
CA GLU A 269 -20.13 21.38 11.87
C GLU A 269 -19.99 21.30 10.35
N ILE A 270 -21.01 21.75 9.62
CA ILE A 270 -20.93 21.91 8.16
C ILE A 270 -20.42 23.31 7.83
N TRP A 271 -19.33 23.38 7.08
CA TRP A 271 -18.75 24.61 6.54
C TRP A 271 -19.11 24.75 5.06
N SER A 272 -19.29 26.00 4.63
CA SER A 272 -19.59 26.36 3.23
C SER A 272 -18.44 27.13 2.59
N TRP A 273 -18.33 27.02 1.27
CA TRP A 273 -17.44 27.87 0.50
C TRP A 273 -17.94 29.31 0.54
N VAL A 274 -17.03 30.24 0.79
CA VAL A 274 -17.28 31.69 0.81
C VAL A 274 -16.26 32.35 -0.10
N SER A 275 -16.71 33.31 -0.91
CA SER A 275 -15.86 34.15 -1.74
C SER A 275 -16.22 35.61 -1.50
N THR A 276 -15.34 36.35 -0.82
CA THR A 276 -15.46 37.78 -0.54
C THR A 276 -14.14 38.49 -0.85
N PRO A 277 -14.12 39.82 -1.00
CA PRO A 277 -12.89 40.57 -1.26
C PRO A 277 -11.78 40.37 -0.21
N SER A 278 -12.15 39.96 1.02
CA SER A 278 -11.22 39.76 2.14
C SER A 278 -10.86 38.29 2.39
N TYR A 279 -11.61 37.33 1.85
CA TYR A 279 -11.38 35.90 2.06
C TYR A 279 -12.11 35.02 1.04
N THR A 280 -11.39 34.04 0.49
CA THR A 280 -11.96 32.96 -0.32
C THR A 280 -11.57 31.61 0.27
N GLY A 281 -12.55 30.76 0.56
CA GLY A 281 -12.34 29.42 1.13
C GLY A 281 -13.49 28.95 2.03
N TYR A 282 -13.26 27.85 2.74
CA TYR A 282 -14.21 27.27 3.70
C TYR A 282 -14.09 27.87 5.10
N ARG A 283 -15.21 28.35 5.65
CA ARG A 283 -15.34 28.79 7.05
C ARG A 283 -16.71 28.39 7.63
N SER A 284 -16.88 28.47 8.96
CA SER A 284 -18.20 28.31 9.58
C SER A 284 -19.18 29.35 9.01
N PRO A 285 -20.46 28.99 8.75
CA PRO A 285 -21.51 29.97 8.45
C PRO A 285 -21.64 31.05 9.53
N ASN A 286 -21.32 30.68 10.78
CA ASN A 286 -21.37 31.54 11.97
C ASN A 286 -19.99 32.17 12.31
N CYS A 287 -18.95 31.96 11.51
CA CYS A 287 -17.61 32.51 11.77
C CYS A 287 -17.67 34.03 11.99
N GLY A 288 -17.10 34.49 13.12
CA GLY A 288 -17.22 35.85 13.64
C GLY A 288 -18.33 36.07 14.70
N GLN A 289 -19.25 35.13 14.89
CA GLN A 289 -20.29 35.20 15.93
C GLN A 289 -19.68 35.19 17.34
N ILE A 290 -20.21 36.02 18.24
CA ILE A 290 -19.96 35.96 19.68
C ILE A 290 -21.02 35.11 20.38
N ALA A 291 -20.60 34.24 21.31
CA ALA A 291 -21.48 33.49 22.20
C ALA A 291 -20.86 33.36 23.61
N TYR A 292 -21.71 33.11 24.60
CA TYR A 292 -21.33 32.92 26.01
C TYR A 292 -21.51 31.47 26.42
N PHE A 293 -20.50 30.92 27.10
CA PHE A 293 -20.46 29.52 27.52
C PHE A 293 -20.36 29.38 29.04
N ALA A 294 -21.06 28.39 29.60
CA ALA A 294 -20.97 28.00 31.01
C ALA A 294 -19.73 27.12 31.32
N THR A 295 -18.69 27.22 30.50
CA THR A 295 -17.44 26.45 30.60
C THR A 295 -16.24 27.38 30.66
N GLU A 296 -15.21 27.02 31.43
CA GLU A 296 -13.99 27.84 31.57
C GLU A 296 -13.06 27.76 30.34
N SER A 297 -13.25 26.75 29.50
CA SER A 297 -12.56 26.53 28.23
C SER A 297 -13.48 26.75 27.04
N ALA A 298 -12.91 27.27 25.95
CA ALA A 298 -13.63 27.45 24.70
C ALA A 298 -13.92 26.07 24.07
N PRO A 299 -15.16 25.79 23.63
CA PRO A 299 -15.48 24.54 22.92
C PRO A 299 -14.77 24.43 21.56
N PRO A 300 -14.69 23.23 20.96
CA PRO A 300 -14.16 23.06 19.61
C PRO A 300 -14.85 23.97 18.60
N GLY A 301 -14.06 24.62 17.74
CA GLY A 301 -14.56 25.58 16.75
C GLY A 301 -14.85 26.97 17.31
N TRP A 302 -14.41 27.27 18.53
CA TRP A 302 -14.50 28.58 19.17
C TRP A 302 -13.17 29.01 19.79
N LEU A 303 -12.91 30.31 19.84
CA LEU A 303 -11.77 30.92 20.53
C LEU A 303 -12.27 31.85 21.64
N LYS A 304 -11.48 32.05 22.70
CA LYS A 304 -11.83 33.02 23.76
C LYS A 304 -11.79 34.44 23.20
N ALA A 305 -12.83 35.25 23.46
CA ALA A 305 -12.88 36.67 23.09
C ALA A 305 -12.13 37.50 24.15
N ASN A 306 -10.80 37.41 24.13
CA ASN A 306 -9.91 37.88 25.19
C ASN A 306 -8.78 38.81 24.72
N GLY A 307 -8.96 39.48 23.58
CA GLY A 307 -8.02 40.48 23.08
C GLY A 307 -6.71 39.96 22.47
N TYR A 308 -6.49 38.65 22.37
CA TYR A 308 -5.25 38.09 21.82
C TYR A 308 -5.06 38.36 20.32
N LEU A 309 -3.79 38.32 19.91
CA LEU A 309 -3.35 38.32 18.51
C LEU A 309 -3.39 36.89 17.95
N LEU A 310 -3.93 36.74 16.74
CA LEU A 310 -4.01 35.48 16.00
C LEU A 310 -3.31 35.58 14.65
N LEU A 311 -2.66 34.50 14.20
CA LEU A 311 -2.04 34.45 12.87
C LEU A 311 -3.12 34.44 11.78
N LYS A 312 -2.99 35.37 10.81
CA LYS A 312 -3.87 35.46 9.64
C LYS A 312 -3.89 34.16 8.82
N THR A 313 -2.78 33.45 8.77
CA THR A 313 -2.63 32.18 8.03
C THR A 313 -3.30 30.98 8.70
N PHE A 314 -3.46 30.99 10.03
CA PHE A 314 -4.12 29.91 10.77
C PHE A 314 -5.63 30.13 10.92
N TYR A 315 -6.06 31.40 10.91
CA TYR A 315 -7.49 31.77 11.00
C TYR A 315 -7.92 32.72 9.86
N PRO A 316 -7.71 32.34 8.58
CA PRO A 316 -7.94 33.24 7.46
C PRO A 316 -9.43 33.56 7.27
N GLY A 317 -10.32 32.60 7.54
CA GLY A 317 -11.77 32.82 7.50
C GLY A 317 -12.23 33.86 8.53
N LEU A 318 -11.74 33.76 9.77
CA LEU A 318 -12.05 34.73 10.82
C LEU A 318 -11.41 36.10 10.56
N PHE A 319 -10.18 36.15 10.04
CA PHE A 319 -9.57 37.40 9.61
C PHE A 319 -10.38 38.07 8.48
N GLY A 320 -10.93 37.29 7.54
CA GLY A 320 -11.81 37.79 6.49
C GLY A 320 -13.11 38.44 6.98
N VAL A 321 -13.57 38.08 8.18
CA VAL A 321 -14.77 38.65 8.83
C VAL A 321 -14.43 39.81 9.76
N VAL A 322 -13.38 39.68 10.59
CA VAL A 322 -13.03 40.63 11.65
C VAL A 322 -12.07 41.73 11.17
N GLY A 323 -11.17 41.41 10.24
CA GLY A 323 -10.11 42.31 9.80
C GLY A 323 -9.26 42.83 10.96
N THR A 324 -9.02 44.15 10.97
CA THR A 324 -8.28 44.88 12.00
C THR A 324 -9.19 45.71 12.92
N LYS A 325 -10.48 45.35 13.02
CA LYS A 325 -11.50 46.18 13.69
C LYS A 325 -11.23 46.44 15.18
N TYR A 326 -10.57 45.51 15.87
CA TYR A 326 -10.30 45.57 17.31
C TYR A 326 -8.88 46.05 17.66
N GLY A 327 -8.20 46.67 16.68
CA GLY A 327 -6.89 47.31 16.86
C GLY A 327 -5.96 47.07 15.67
N PRO A 328 -4.87 47.85 15.54
CA PRO A 328 -3.84 47.61 14.54
C PRO A 328 -3.28 46.19 14.73
N GLY A 329 -3.49 45.33 13.74
CA GLY A 329 -2.83 44.03 13.68
C GLY A 329 -1.37 44.20 13.26
N GLU A 330 -0.50 43.32 13.72
CA GLU A 330 0.85 43.23 13.20
C GLU A 330 0.85 42.66 11.76
N ALA A 331 2.01 42.65 11.08
CA ALA A 331 2.12 42.22 9.68
C ALA A 331 1.44 40.86 9.41
N ASN A 332 1.65 39.87 10.29
CA ASN A 332 1.10 38.52 10.17
C ASN A 332 -0.10 38.23 11.10
N TYR A 333 -0.50 39.18 11.95
CA TYR A 333 -1.48 38.95 13.03
C TYR A 333 -2.66 39.91 12.98
N PHE A 334 -3.79 39.50 13.56
CA PHE A 334 -4.95 40.36 13.80
C PHE A 334 -5.44 40.19 15.23
N LYS A 335 -6.06 41.23 15.79
CA LYS A 335 -6.47 41.27 17.19
C LYS A 335 -7.95 40.90 17.34
N LEU A 336 -8.26 40.04 18.32
CA LEU A 336 -9.63 39.77 18.73
C LEU A 336 -10.21 40.90 19.59
N LEU A 337 -11.54 40.94 19.70
CA LEU A 337 -12.22 41.69 20.74
C LEU A 337 -11.90 41.09 22.11
N ASP A 338 -11.80 41.93 23.14
CA ASP A 338 -11.70 41.52 24.53
C ASP A 338 -13.04 41.81 25.21
N LEU A 339 -13.69 40.77 25.74
CA LEU A 339 -15.01 40.84 26.38
C LEU A 339 -14.97 40.44 27.86
N ARG A 340 -13.78 40.34 28.45
CA ARG A 340 -13.60 39.93 29.84
C ARG A 340 -14.02 41.06 30.78
N GLY A 341 -15.19 40.91 31.39
CA GLY A 341 -15.78 41.93 32.29
C GLY A 341 -16.68 42.95 31.59
N GLU A 342 -16.84 42.86 30.27
CA GLU A 342 -17.61 43.82 29.48
C GLU A 342 -19.11 43.48 29.41
N PHE A 343 -19.97 44.50 29.48
CA PHE A 343 -21.38 44.37 29.11
C PHE A 343 -21.60 44.69 27.62
N ILE A 344 -22.30 43.80 26.91
CA ILE A 344 -22.66 44.01 25.51
C ILE A 344 -23.96 44.82 25.42
N ARG A 345 -23.97 45.81 24.54
CA ARG A 345 -25.18 46.49 24.07
C ARG A 345 -25.31 46.35 22.55
N GLY A 346 -26.54 46.50 22.05
CA GLY A 346 -26.78 46.62 20.62
C GLY A 346 -26.02 47.81 20.03
N TRP A 347 -25.42 47.61 18.86
CA TRP A 347 -24.86 48.68 18.05
C TRP A 347 -25.98 49.63 17.57
N ASP A 348 -25.71 50.93 17.54
CA ASP A 348 -26.75 51.93 17.25
C ASP A 348 -27.21 51.91 15.78
N ASP A 349 -26.28 51.65 14.86
CA ASP A 349 -26.49 51.52 13.42
C ASP A 349 -27.36 52.61 12.76
N GLY A 350 -27.28 53.84 13.28
CA GLY A 350 -28.01 55.00 12.76
C GLY A 350 -29.37 55.25 13.42
N ARG A 351 -29.72 54.52 14.49
CA ARG A 351 -30.92 54.78 15.30
C ARG A 351 -30.84 56.10 16.08
N GLY A 352 -29.64 56.59 16.37
CA GLY A 352 -29.38 57.89 17.00
C GLY A 352 -29.35 57.89 18.54
N VAL A 353 -29.47 56.74 19.19
CA VAL A 353 -29.50 56.59 20.66
C VAL A 353 -28.08 56.55 21.27
N ASP A 354 -27.10 56.00 20.56
CA ASP A 354 -25.66 56.01 20.94
C ASP A 354 -24.82 56.75 19.89
N SER A 355 -25.34 57.88 19.43
CA SER A 355 -24.76 58.72 18.35
C SER A 355 -23.28 59.02 18.57
N GLY A 356 -22.45 58.79 17.55
CA GLY A 356 -21.03 59.13 17.57
C GLY A 356 -20.10 58.10 18.23
N ARG A 357 -20.62 57.06 18.89
CA ARG A 357 -19.82 55.86 19.21
C ARG A 357 -19.36 55.19 17.91
N ALA A 358 -18.26 54.42 17.96
CA ALA A 358 -17.81 53.58 16.85
C ALA A 358 -18.03 52.09 17.14
N PHE A 359 -18.22 51.27 16.09
CA PHE A 359 -18.52 49.85 16.28
C PHE A 359 -17.37 49.15 16.99
N GLY A 360 -17.69 48.41 18.06
CA GLY A 360 -16.72 47.60 18.80
C GLY A 360 -15.84 48.37 19.77
N THR A 361 -16.12 49.66 20.05
CA THR A 361 -15.40 50.41 21.10
C THR A 361 -16.01 50.15 22.48
N ALA A 362 -15.13 49.99 23.49
CA ALA A 362 -15.51 49.99 24.89
C ALA A 362 -16.01 51.38 25.34
N GLN A 363 -16.69 51.42 26.49
CA GLN A 363 -17.16 52.63 27.17
C GLN A 363 -17.17 52.33 28.67
N SER A 364 -16.63 53.22 29.50
CA SER A 364 -16.66 53.09 30.96
C SER A 364 -18.08 53.08 31.52
N ASP A 365 -18.24 52.61 32.76
CA ASP A 365 -19.51 52.75 33.48
C ASP A 365 -19.85 54.22 33.70
N ALA A 366 -21.15 54.50 33.76
CA ALA A 366 -21.66 55.85 33.96
C ALA A 366 -22.99 55.78 34.73
N PHE A 367 -23.12 56.65 35.75
CA PHE A 367 -24.38 56.91 36.41
C PHE A 367 -24.93 58.26 35.95
N GLN A 368 -26.24 58.39 35.72
CA GLN A 368 -26.82 59.67 35.33
C GLN A 368 -26.71 60.70 36.46
N GLY A 369 -26.51 61.96 36.09
CA GLY A 369 -26.53 63.07 37.05
C GLY A 369 -27.87 63.12 37.80
N HIS A 370 -27.80 63.08 39.12
CA HIS A 370 -28.98 63.03 40.00
C HIS A 370 -28.82 64.03 41.15
N ARG A 371 -29.91 64.25 41.89
CA ARG A 371 -29.96 65.15 43.06
C ARG A 371 -30.86 64.55 44.12
N HIS A 372 -30.50 64.74 45.39
CA HIS A 372 -31.34 64.35 46.52
C HIS A 372 -32.10 65.56 47.06
N ARG A 373 -33.35 65.34 47.50
CA ARG A 373 -34.13 66.33 48.27
C ARG A 373 -34.04 65.97 49.75
N PHE A 374 -33.53 66.89 50.57
CA PHE A 374 -33.53 66.75 52.02
C PHE A 374 -34.96 66.81 52.56
N ILE A 375 -35.36 65.85 53.40
CA ILE A 375 -36.73 65.74 53.93
C ILE A 375 -36.88 66.37 55.32
N ASN A 376 -35.79 66.47 56.11
CA ASN A 376 -35.79 67.06 57.46
C ASN A 376 -34.82 68.26 57.56
N GLY A 377 -35.05 69.29 56.73
CA GLY A 377 -34.33 70.55 56.81
C GLY A 377 -35.22 71.68 57.32
N SER A 378 -35.28 71.89 58.64
CA SER A 378 -35.88 73.11 59.20
C SER A 378 -34.96 74.30 58.94
N GLY A 379 -35.17 75.00 57.82
CA GLY A 379 -34.39 76.18 57.42
C GLY A 379 -35.08 77.04 56.34
N TYR A 380 -35.66 78.16 56.78
CA TYR A 380 -36.25 79.25 55.98
C TYR A 380 -35.19 80.38 55.83
N ILE A 381 -35.00 81.15 54.74
CA ILE A 381 -35.62 81.27 53.39
C ILE A 381 -34.50 81.71 52.42
N GLY A 382 -34.57 81.46 51.10
CA GLY A 382 -33.79 82.27 50.15
C GLY A 382 -33.86 81.89 48.67
N SER A 383 -34.40 82.77 47.82
CA SER A 383 -34.20 82.71 46.36
C SER A 383 -32.80 83.25 46.02
N GLY A 384 -31.80 82.37 45.97
CA GLY A 384 -30.42 82.77 45.68
C GLY A 384 -29.48 81.59 45.47
N THR A 385 -28.68 81.66 44.40
CA THR A 385 -27.57 80.73 44.18
C THR A 385 -26.46 81.04 45.19
N TYR A 386 -26.13 80.05 46.03
CA TYR A 386 -25.24 80.12 47.20
C TYR A 386 -25.77 80.88 48.43
N GLY A 387 -25.73 80.22 49.60
CA GLY A 387 -25.69 80.88 50.90
C GLY A 387 -26.69 80.39 51.96
N ALA A 388 -26.29 79.40 52.77
CA ALA A 388 -26.84 79.21 54.12
C ALA A 388 -25.85 78.46 55.03
N GLY A 389 -25.24 79.18 55.98
CA GLY A 389 -24.99 78.66 57.33
C GLY A 389 -23.99 77.52 57.58
N PHE A 390 -23.29 76.97 56.59
CA PHE A 390 -22.13 76.11 56.88
C PHE A 390 -20.99 76.99 57.39
N SER A 391 -20.51 76.73 58.60
CA SER A 391 -19.24 77.29 59.08
C SER A 391 -18.16 76.92 58.07
N SER A 392 -17.43 77.92 57.58
CA SER A 392 -16.44 77.79 56.50
C SER A 392 -15.13 77.14 56.97
N ASN A 393 -15.23 76.10 57.78
CA ASN A 393 -14.22 75.07 57.83
C ASN A 393 -14.32 74.33 56.50
N ALA A 394 -13.34 74.54 55.62
CA ALA A 394 -13.16 73.71 54.45
C ALA A 394 -12.89 72.27 54.94
N VAL A 395 -13.94 71.46 55.02
CA VAL A 395 -13.83 70.01 55.21
C VAL A 395 -13.31 69.43 53.90
N ASP A 396 -12.00 69.46 53.76
CA ASP A 396 -11.19 68.89 52.66
C ASP A 396 -11.26 67.35 52.58
N ASP A 397 -12.25 66.76 53.26
CA ASP A 397 -12.54 65.34 53.37
C ASP A 397 -14.05 65.20 53.65
N THR A 398 -14.89 65.55 52.66
CA THR A 398 -16.33 65.27 52.70
C THR A 398 -16.57 63.78 52.54
N LYS A 399 -16.27 63.00 53.58
CA LYS A 399 -16.69 61.60 53.68
C LYS A 399 -18.21 61.57 53.63
N VAL A 400 -18.74 61.08 52.52
CA VAL A 400 -20.13 60.65 52.44
C VAL A 400 -20.30 59.60 53.52
N LEU A 401 -21.26 59.81 54.43
CA LEU A 401 -21.61 58.82 55.44
C LEU A 401 -22.00 57.51 54.75
N ASP A 402 -21.74 56.38 55.41
CA ASP A 402 -22.10 55.06 54.88
C ASP A 402 -23.57 55.02 54.42
N ALA A 403 -23.84 54.21 53.39
CA ALA A 403 -25.18 54.10 52.83
C ALA A 403 -26.21 53.77 53.93
N ILE A 404 -27.24 54.62 54.06
CA ILE A 404 -28.30 54.47 55.07
C ILE A 404 -29.55 53.91 54.39
N SER A 405 -30.24 52.99 55.07
CA SER A 405 -31.54 52.48 54.64
C SER A 405 -32.62 53.56 54.71
N ASP A 406 -33.52 53.58 53.73
CA ASP A 406 -34.74 54.39 53.75
C ASP A 406 -35.89 53.75 54.57
N GLY A 407 -35.65 52.57 55.15
CA GLY A 407 -36.63 51.80 55.91
C GLY A 407 -37.60 50.97 55.06
N VAL A 408 -37.53 51.04 53.73
CA VAL A 408 -38.47 50.37 52.80
C VAL A 408 -37.73 49.46 51.81
N ASN A 409 -36.68 49.97 51.18
CA ASN A 409 -35.88 49.29 50.15
C ASN A 409 -34.58 48.69 50.71
N GLY A 410 -34.32 48.87 52.01
CA GLY A 410 -33.10 48.43 52.68
C GLY A 410 -31.92 49.37 52.46
N THR A 411 -30.74 48.97 52.95
CA THR A 411 -29.51 49.74 52.74
C THR A 411 -29.06 49.65 51.27
N PRO A 412 -28.78 50.78 50.59
CA PRO A 412 -28.23 50.78 49.24
C PRO A 412 -26.93 49.98 49.16
N ARG A 413 -26.80 49.13 48.14
CA ARG A 413 -25.57 48.36 47.88
C ARG A 413 -24.57 49.24 47.13
N THR A 414 -23.36 49.37 47.66
CA THR A 414 -22.27 50.13 47.05
C THR A 414 -21.12 49.20 46.61
N ALA A 415 -20.34 49.64 45.64
CA ALA A 415 -19.14 48.98 45.13
C ALA A 415 -18.27 50.01 44.39
N ASN A 416 -17.03 49.65 44.06
CA ASN A 416 -16.11 50.50 43.27
C ASN A 416 -16.56 50.71 41.80
N GLU A 417 -17.52 49.92 41.31
CA GLU A 417 -18.01 49.91 39.93
C GLU A 417 -19.55 49.92 39.95
N THR A 418 -20.17 50.74 39.10
CA THR A 418 -21.63 50.78 39.00
C THR A 418 -22.13 49.61 38.15
N ARG A 419 -22.64 48.55 38.79
CA ARG A 419 -23.13 47.35 38.08
C ARG A 419 -24.45 46.78 38.61
N PRO A 420 -25.34 46.28 37.73
CA PRO A 420 -26.45 45.44 38.13
C PRO A 420 -25.95 44.07 38.61
N ARG A 421 -26.85 43.26 39.20
CA ARG A 421 -26.58 41.84 39.44
C ARG A 421 -26.28 41.15 38.10
N ASN A 422 -25.22 40.35 38.06
CA ASN A 422 -24.77 39.64 36.88
C ASN A 422 -24.18 38.26 37.26
N VAL A 423 -23.89 37.45 36.24
CA VAL A 423 -23.18 36.17 36.34
C VAL A 423 -22.13 36.15 35.23
N ALA A 424 -20.89 35.76 35.55
CA ALA A 424 -19.82 35.66 34.56
C ALA A 424 -19.92 34.35 33.75
N LEU A 425 -19.82 34.46 32.43
CA LEU A 425 -19.75 33.36 31.48
C LEU A 425 -18.57 33.60 30.52
N LEU A 426 -18.01 32.53 29.95
CA LEU A 426 -16.91 32.67 29.00
C LEU A 426 -17.41 33.20 27.65
N ALA A 427 -17.02 34.42 27.31
CA ALA A 427 -17.22 34.98 25.97
C ALA A 427 -16.25 34.33 24.96
N CYS A 428 -16.80 33.83 23.87
CA CYS A 428 -16.06 33.21 22.77
C CYS A 428 -16.50 33.74 21.40
N ILE A 429 -15.59 33.68 20.44
CA ILE A 429 -15.82 33.98 19.02
C ILE A 429 -15.70 32.71 18.17
N LYS A 430 -16.61 32.53 17.20
CA LYS A 430 -16.63 31.40 16.27
C LYS A 430 -15.56 31.57 15.18
N ILE A 431 -14.82 30.50 14.85
CA ILE A 431 -13.85 30.45 13.73
C ILE A 431 -14.45 29.91 12.43
#